data_AF-A0A381J8X9-F1
#
_entry.id   AF-A0A381J8X9-F1
#
_cell.length_a   1.000
_cell.length_b   1.000
_cell.length_c   1.000
_cell.angle_alpha   90.00
_cell.angle_beta   90.00
_cell.angle_gamma   90.00
#
_symmetry.space_group_name_H-M   'P 1'
#
loop_
_entity.id
_entity.type
_entity.pdbx_description
1 polymer ?
#
loop_
_entity_poly.entity_id
_entity_poly.type
_entity_poly.pdbx_seq_one_letter_code
_entity_poly.pdbx_strand_id
1 'polypeptide(L)'
;MTSSKKFRASIKRLGEWLKDNRTLPLTLLMKKLKQKLVGYYRYYGITDNSNKLENFRYLVRRLTFKWLNRRSQRRSYNWISFDMMFNYFNIPKAKIYVNIFKLKKKLHILCEL
;
A
#
# COMPACT_ATOMS: atom_id res chain seq x y z
N MET A 1 5.49 -15.79 1.44
CA MET A 1 4.28 -15.39 0.68
C MET A 1 3.21 -14.83 1.62
N THR A 2 2.45 -13.81 1.21
CA THR A 2 1.28 -13.36 1.99
C THR A 2 0.09 -14.31 1.76
N SER A 3 -0.45 -14.90 2.83
CA SER A 3 -1.71 -15.67 2.74
C SER A 3 -2.88 -14.77 2.30
N SER A 4 -3.77 -15.28 1.44
CA SER A 4 -4.96 -14.58 0.96
C SER A 4 -5.86 -14.07 2.10
N LYS A 5 -5.88 -14.75 3.26
CA LYS A 5 -6.60 -14.29 4.46
C LYS A 5 -5.99 -13.02 5.04
N LYS A 6 -4.66 -12.99 5.21
CA LYS A 6 -3.91 -11.83 5.73
C LYS A 6 -3.98 -10.63 4.79
N PHE A 7 -3.94 -10.87 3.48
CA PHE A 7 -4.12 -9.84 2.45
C PHE A 7 -5.49 -9.16 2.56
N ARG A 8 -6.57 -9.95 2.51
CA ARG A 8 -7.95 -9.46 2.63
C ARG A 8 -8.17 -8.70 3.93
N ALA A 9 -7.69 -9.23 5.05
CA ALA A 9 -7.78 -8.55 6.34
C ALA A 9 -7.05 -7.19 6.35
N SER A 10 -5.90 -7.09 5.69
CA SER A 10 -5.14 -5.83 5.61
C SER A 10 -5.86 -4.77 4.77
N ILE A 11 -6.45 -5.17 3.63
CA ILE A 11 -7.27 -4.29 2.79
C ILE A 11 -8.52 -3.82 3.55
N LYS A 12 -9.21 -4.74 4.26
CA LYS A 12 -10.40 -4.41 5.06
C LYS A 12 -10.07 -3.36 6.12
N ARG A 13 -9.05 -3.61 6.95
CA ARG A 13 -8.61 -2.66 7.99
C ARG A 13 -8.21 -1.30 7.43
N LEU A 14 -7.54 -1.26 6.28
CA LEU A 14 -7.18 0.00 5.63
C LEU A 14 -8.43 0.75 5.13
N GLY A 15 -9.39 0.02 4.56
CA GLY A 15 -10.65 0.59 4.10
C GLY A 15 -11.49 1.18 5.23
N GLU A 16 -11.54 0.51 6.38
CA GLU A 16 -12.17 1.01 7.62
C GLU A 16 -11.44 2.24 8.13
N TRP A 17 -10.12 2.19 8.25
CA TRP A 17 -9.32 3.34 8.67
C TRP A 17 -9.52 4.55 7.76
N LEU A 18 -9.54 4.37 6.43
CA LEU A 18 -9.82 5.45 5.48
C LEU A 18 -11.22 6.03 5.65
N LYS A 19 -12.23 5.18 5.90
CA LYS A 19 -13.59 5.63 6.20
C LYS A 19 -13.59 6.55 7.42
N ASP A 20 -12.98 6.11 8.51
CA ASP A 20 -13.02 6.81 9.80
C ASP A 20 -12.21 8.12 9.77
N ASN A 21 -11.15 8.16 8.97
CA ASN A 21 -10.23 9.30 8.88
C ASN A 21 -10.50 10.21 7.66
N ARG A 22 -11.59 9.99 6.90
CA ARG A 22 -11.87 10.73 5.64
C ARG A 22 -12.03 12.24 5.82
N THR A 23 -12.34 12.68 7.04
CA THR A 23 -12.52 14.11 7.40
C THR A 23 -11.22 14.81 7.76
N LEU A 24 -10.10 14.09 7.92
CA LEU A 24 -8.80 14.70 8.21
C LEU A 24 -8.37 15.68 7.10
N PRO A 25 -7.55 16.69 7.43
CA PRO A 25 -6.86 17.49 6.41
C PRO A 25 -6.11 16.59 5.42
N LEU A 26 -6.20 16.90 4.13
CA LEU A 26 -5.68 16.03 3.05
C LEU A 26 -4.20 15.68 3.25
N THR A 27 -3.37 16.68 3.57
CA THR A 27 -1.93 16.50 3.83
C THR A 27 -1.66 15.50 4.96
N LEU A 28 -2.42 15.58 6.06
CA LEU A 28 -2.28 14.65 7.18
C LEU A 28 -2.76 13.25 6.82
N LEU A 29 -3.88 13.14 6.11
CA LEU A 29 -4.41 11.86 5.64
C LEU A 29 -3.38 11.14 4.73
N MET A 30 -2.79 11.86 3.77
CA MET A 30 -1.79 11.31 2.86
C MET A 30 -0.48 10.94 3.56
N LYS A 31 -0.02 11.75 4.53
CA LYS A 31 1.15 11.42 5.36
C LYS A 31 0.95 10.11 6.12
N LYS A 32 -0.21 9.92 6.77
CA LYS A 32 -0.54 8.68 7.48
C LYS A 32 -0.72 7.49 6.54
N LEU A 33 -1.36 7.69 5.38
CA LEU A 33 -1.52 6.66 4.36
C LEU A 33 -0.16 6.15 3.86
N LYS A 34 0.77 7.07 3.58
CA LYS A 34 2.15 6.75 3.19
C LYS A 34 2.84 5.88 4.23
N GLN A 35 2.76 6.23 5.52
CA GLN A 35 3.35 5.43 6.60
C GLN A 35 2.79 4.00 6.64
N LYS A 36 1.47 3.85 6.49
CA LYS A 36 0.81 2.53 6.45
C LYS A 36 1.28 1.68 5.26
N LEU A 37 1.40 2.28 4.08
CA LEU A 37 1.91 1.61 2.89
C LEU A 37 3.37 1.18 3.07
N VAL A 38 4.23 2.06 3.58
CA VAL A 38 5.63 1.73 3.86
C VAL A 38 5.73 0.56 4.85
N GLY A 39 4.95 0.58 5.93
CA GLY A 39 4.91 -0.52 6.89
C GLY A 39 4.49 -1.84 6.24
N TYR A 40 3.44 -1.81 5.41
CA TYR A 40 2.98 -3.00 4.68
C TYR A 40 4.07 -3.54 3.74
N TYR A 41 4.71 -2.67 2.96
CA TYR A 41 5.76 -3.09 2.02
C TYR A 41 7.01 -3.59 2.74
N ARG A 42 7.39 -3.01 3.87
CA ARG A 42 8.51 -3.55 4.67
C ARG A 42 8.22 -4.96 5.19
N TYR A 43 6.99 -5.21 5.64
CA TYR A 43 6.60 -6.51 6.19
C TYR A 43 6.39 -7.58 5.10
N TYR A 44 5.82 -7.22 3.95
CA TYR A 44 5.45 -8.16 2.89
C TYR A 44 6.34 -8.10 1.64
N GLY A 45 7.35 -7.24 1.62
CA GLY A 45 8.21 -6.92 0.48
C GLY A 45 9.28 -7.96 0.19
N ILE A 46 8.90 -9.20 -0.03
CA ILE A 46 9.79 -10.28 -0.47
C ILE A 46 9.67 -10.50 -2.00
N THR A 47 10.73 -10.96 -2.69
CA THR A 47 10.74 -11.09 -4.16
C THR A 47 9.55 -11.84 -4.74
N ASP A 48 9.11 -12.93 -4.10
CA ASP A 48 7.99 -13.77 -4.54
C ASP A 48 6.59 -13.18 -4.20
N ASN A 49 6.49 -11.87 -3.99
CA ASN A 49 5.24 -11.23 -3.59
C ASN A 49 4.91 -9.95 -4.38
N SER A 50 5.71 -9.60 -5.38
CA SER A 50 5.58 -8.39 -6.19
C SER A 50 4.15 -8.15 -6.69
N ASN A 51 3.53 -9.16 -7.30
CA ASN A 51 2.15 -9.10 -7.82
C ASN A 51 1.12 -8.76 -6.72
N LYS A 52 1.27 -9.34 -5.52
CA LYS A 52 0.38 -9.04 -4.39
C LYS A 52 0.62 -7.65 -3.83
N LEU A 53 1.85 -7.13 -3.85
CA LEU A 53 2.13 -5.76 -3.42
C LEU A 53 1.55 -4.73 -4.39
N GLU A 54 1.64 -4.98 -5.70
CA GLU A 54 1.01 -4.13 -6.72
C GLU A 54 -0.51 -4.17 -6.61
N ASN A 55 -1.10 -5.36 -6.45
CA ASN A 55 -2.54 -5.48 -6.22
C ASN A 55 -2.96 -4.77 -4.92
N PHE A 56 -2.17 -4.88 -3.85
CA PHE A 56 -2.41 -4.12 -2.61
C PHE A 56 -2.47 -2.62 -2.90
N ARG A 57 -1.45 -2.09 -3.60
CA ARG A 57 -1.38 -0.67 -3.97
C ARG A 57 -2.58 -0.23 -4.80
N TYR A 58 -2.96 -1.02 -5.79
CA TYR A 58 -4.12 -0.77 -6.63
C TYR A 58 -5.41 -0.64 -5.80
N LEU A 59 -5.65 -1.58 -4.88
CA LEU A 59 -6.81 -1.54 -4.00
C LEU A 59 -6.78 -0.35 -3.02
N VAL A 60 -5.60 -0.01 -2.47
CA VAL A 60 -5.43 1.20 -1.65
C VAL A 60 -5.81 2.45 -2.43
N ARG A 61 -5.34 2.55 -3.69
CA ARG A 61 -5.65 3.67 -4.58
C ARG A 61 -7.16 3.84 -4.75
N ARG A 62 -7.86 2.73 -5.04
CA ARG A 62 -9.32 2.73 -5.21
C ARG A 62 -10.08 3.06 -3.93
N LEU A 63 -9.67 2.53 -2.78
CA LEU A 63 -10.29 2.85 -1.50
C LEU A 63 -10.10 4.33 -1.13
N THR A 64 -8.92 4.88 -1.39
CA THR A 64 -8.62 6.28 -1.12
C THR A 64 -9.49 7.19 -1.99
N PHE A 65 -9.56 6.93 -3.30
CA PHE A 65 -10.45 7.63 -4.22
C PHE A 65 -11.91 7.58 -3.75
N LYS A 66 -12.39 6.38 -3.40
CA LYS A 66 -13.75 6.15 -2.92
C LYS A 66 -14.08 7.00 -1.68
N TRP A 67 -13.21 7.00 -0.67
CA TRP A 67 -13.50 7.67 0.60
C TRP A 67 -13.31 9.19 0.55
N LEU A 68 -12.36 9.69 -0.25
CA LEU A 68 -12.23 11.12 -0.50
C LEU A 68 -13.48 11.68 -1.21
N ASN A 69 -14.00 10.97 -2.22
CA ASN A 69 -15.23 11.36 -2.90
C ASN A 69 -16.51 11.14 -2.08
N ARG A 70 -16.40 10.58 -0.87
CA ARG A 70 -17.49 10.46 0.11
C ARG A 70 -17.31 11.39 1.31
N ARG A 71 -16.32 12.29 1.26
CA ARG A 71 -16.06 13.28 2.32
C ARG A 71 -17.10 14.40 2.33
N SER A 72 -17.62 14.77 1.16
CA SER A 72 -18.62 15.83 1.01
C SER A 72 -19.79 15.33 0.14
N GLN A 73 -20.85 16.13 0.04
CA GLN A 73 -21.96 15.87 -0.87
C GLN A 73 -21.57 16.02 -2.36
N ARG A 74 -20.38 16.57 -2.67
CA ARG A 74 -19.84 16.68 -4.02
C ARG A 74 -18.70 15.68 -4.26
N ARG A 75 -18.63 15.15 -5.48
CA ARG A 75 -17.49 14.35 -5.95
C ARG A 75 -16.33 15.30 -6.29
N SER A 76 -15.38 15.44 -5.37
CA SER A 76 -14.25 16.37 -5.50
C SER A 76 -13.18 15.92 -6.50
N TYR A 77 -13.10 14.62 -6.82
CA TYR A 77 -12.08 14.06 -7.69
C TYR A 77 -12.66 13.21 -8.81
N ASN A 78 -12.15 13.41 -10.02
CA ASN A 78 -12.12 12.38 -11.05
C ASN A 78 -10.77 11.62 -10.95
N TRP A 79 -10.57 10.56 -11.74
CA TRP A 79 -9.34 9.77 -11.65
C TRP A 79 -8.09 10.56 -12.04
N ILE A 80 -8.19 11.49 -12.99
CA ILE A 80 -7.07 12.32 -13.44
C ILE A 80 -6.59 13.24 -12.31
N SER A 81 -7.51 14.03 -11.73
CA SER A 81 -7.17 14.94 -10.63
C SER A 81 -6.78 14.19 -9.36
N PHE A 82 -7.35 13.01 -9.13
CA PHE A 82 -6.93 12.13 -8.05
C PHE A 82 -5.50 11.63 -8.25
N ASP A 83 -5.15 11.12 -9.44
CA ASP A 83 -3.82 10.58 -9.69
C ASP A 83 -2.75 11.69 -9.64
N MET A 84 -3.07 12.91 -10.11
CA MET A 84 -2.22 14.09 -9.91
C MET A 84 -1.96 14.36 -8.42
N MET A 85 -2.99 14.37 -7.58
CA MET A 85 -2.86 14.54 -6.13
C MET A 85 -2.05 13.40 -5.50
N PHE A 86 -2.33 12.16 -5.89
CA PHE A 86 -1.65 10.97 -5.35
C PHE A 86 -0.15 10.96 -5.70
N ASN A 87 0.19 11.46 -6.88
CA ASN A 87 1.56 11.66 -7.33
C ASN A 87 2.23 12.84 -6.61
N TYR A 88 1.54 13.97 -6.45
CA TYR A 88 2.04 15.13 -5.71
C TYR A 88 2.47 14.76 -4.28
N PHE A 89 1.65 13.97 -3.58
CA PHE A 89 2.01 13.48 -2.24
C PHE A 89 3.05 12.36 -2.24
N ASN A 90 3.57 11.95 -3.40
CA ASN A 90 4.56 10.88 -3.57
C ASN A 90 4.16 9.60 -2.83
N ILE A 91 2.91 9.14 -3.03
CA ILE A 91 2.42 7.93 -2.37
C ILE A 91 3.19 6.72 -2.91
N PRO A 92 3.86 5.93 -2.04
CA PRO A 92 4.86 4.95 -2.44
C PRO A 92 4.30 3.92 -3.42
N LYS A 93 5.13 3.54 -4.38
CA LYS A 93 4.92 2.36 -5.23
C LYS A 93 5.22 1.09 -4.45
N ALA A 94 4.73 -0.05 -4.94
CA ALA A 94 5.12 -1.33 -4.35
C ALA A 94 6.65 -1.46 -4.40
N LYS A 95 7.24 -1.93 -3.31
CA LYS A 95 8.70 -2.08 -3.21
C LYS A 95 9.03 -3.44 -2.62
N ILE A 96 9.95 -4.14 -3.28
CA ILE A 96 10.60 -5.33 -2.75
C ILE A 96 11.76 -4.86 -1.87
N TYR A 97 11.81 -5.36 -0.64
CA TYR A 97 12.84 -5.06 0.36
C TYR A 97 13.78 -6.25 0.59
N VAL A 98 13.29 -7.47 0.40
CA VAL A 98 14.04 -8.70 0.70
C VAL A 98 14.09 -9.59 -0.53
N ASN A 99 15.30 -9.88 -1.00
CA ASN A 99 15.51 -10.84 -2.08
C ASN A 99 15.77 -12.24 -1.52
N ILE A 100 14.76 -13.10 -1.56
CA ILE A 100 14.84 -14.47 -1.04
C ILE A 100 15.86 -15.31 -1.82
N PHE A 101 15.95 -15.15 -3.14
CA PHE A 101 16.90 -15.91 -3.95
C PHE A 101 18.35 -15.57 -3.58
N LYS A 102 18.64 -14.28 -3.33
CA LYS A 102 19.94 -13.83 -2.84
C LYS A 102 20.25 -14.37 -1.44
N LEU A 103 19.25 -14.40 -0.54
CA LEU A 103 19.41 -14.97 0.80
C LEU A 103 19.70 -16.47 0.76
N LYS A 104 18.97 -17.24 -0.05
CA LYS A 104 19.21 -18.68 -0.22
C LYS A 104 20.60 -18.97 -0.76
N LYS A 105 21.06 -18.21 -1.77
CA LYS A 105 22.42 -18.34 -2.31
C LYS A 105 23.48 -18.05 -1.24
N LYS A 106 23.29 -17.00 -0.42
CA LYS A 106 24.20 -16.69 0.69
C LYS A 106 24.22 -17.78 1.76
N LEU A 107 23.06 -18.35 2.10
CA LEU A 107 22.97 -19.42 3.08
C LEU A 107 23.67 -20.70 2.59
N HIS A 108 23.49 -21.05 1.32
CA HIS A 108 24.16 -22.21 0.72
C HIS A 108 25.69 -22.09 0.80
N ILE A 109 26.25 -20.92 0.43
CA ILE A 109 27.70 -20.65 0.54
C ILE A 109 28.21 -20.80 1.98
N LEU A 110 27.41 -20.43 2.97
CA LEU A 110 27.78 -20.54 4.39
C LEU A 110 27.66 -21.97 4.94
N CYS A 111 26.92 -22.87 4.28
CA CYS A 111 26.79 -24.26 4.69
C CYS A 111 27.79 -25.20 3.98
N GLU A 112 28.50 -24.71 2.97
CA GLU A 112 29.56 -25.44 2.25
C GLU A 112 30.98 -25.10 2.75
N LEU A 113 31.08 -24.30 3.82
CA LEU A 113 32.30 -23.99 4.58
C LEU A 113 32.23 -24.62 5.97
#